data_AF-D9QD02-F1
#
_entry.id   AF-D9QD02-F1
#
_cell.length_a   1.000
_cell.length_b   1.000
_cell.length_c   1.000
_cell.angle_alpha   90.00
_cell.angle_beta   90.00
_cell.angle_gamma   90.00
#
_symmetry.space_group_name_H-M   'P 1'
#
loop_
_entity.id
_entity.type
_entity.pdbx_description
1 polymer ?
#
loop_
_entity_poly.entity_id
_entity_poly.type
_entity_poly.pdbx_seq_one_letter_code
_entity_poly.pdbx_strand_id
1 'polypeptide(L)'
;MKNNRILSLTISALATASVFTTSSLVVTSPLVTAVASAQTHDAMPGNYIIKKAEDGDQHLAELNSLVSVAKVRHLYHAASGEQKFEDYRNATDEMRRAHEESENACYMAKARVALAILKVEGDADARALDLGRVGIDLEESEKALPVLKEMKDKYLKLALGTDSTDPDKGKISNTDKIATNGLDGLERVIKKLKEGEETYEFDAYSILDWNVQERFIERIKSAHHMGEAEDQLTVSKLSDPENIKKDDILKTAQENKEMLLKKHGGSDTLAPKPQEKPEKHKEEAEKPASEKPKADAEKPKAEPEKPKAEHENKAPEAKDEKKVESAETPKAPKTPQISWSPITWPSWLKVIVSLGGVGLLAGLVHILLPFLPH
;
A
#
# COMPACT_ATOMS: atom_id res chain seq x y z
N MET A 1 15.56 -70.47 3.93
CA MET A 1 15.31 -71.15 2.64
C MET A 1 13.84 -70.97 2.25
N LYS A 2 13.58 -70.85 0.94
CA LYS A 2 12.27 -70.96 0.24
C LYS A 2 11.21 -69.86 0.45
N ASN A 3 10.78 -69.33 -0.70
CA ASN A 3 9.67 -68.40 -0.92
C ASN A 3 8.33 -69.12 -1.11
N ASN A 4 7.28 -68.29 -1.24
CA ASN A 4 6.01 -68.41 -2.00
C ASN A 4 4.76 -68.42 -1.10
N ARG A 5 3.88 -67.41 -1.18
CA ARG A 5 2.96 -67.04 -2.29
C ARG A 5 1.99 -68.18 -2.66
N ILE A 6 0.68 -67.99 -2.41
CA ILE A 6 -0.39 -67.92 -3.46
C ILE A 6 -1.83 -67.84 -2.87
N LEU A 7 -2.63 -66.97 -3.50
CA LEU A 7 -4.10 -66.82 -3.62
C LEU A 7 -5.09 -67.36 -2.57
N SER A 8 -5.94 -66.43 -2.07
CA SER A 8 -7.36 -66.24 -2.45
C SER A 8 -8.29 -67.46 -2.64
N LEU A 9 -9.43 -67.47 -1.93
CA LEU A 9 -10.75 -67.50 -2.57
C LEU A 9 -11.88 -66.95 -1.67
N THR A 10 -12.92 -66.44 -2.32
CA THR A 10 -14.20 -65.93 -1.78
C THR A 10 -15.17 -67.03 -1.34
N ILE A 11 -16.22 -66.67 -0.56
CA ILE A 11 -17.64 -67.06 -0.79
C ILE A 11 -18.60 -66.20 0.08
N SER A 12 -19.82 -66.00 -0.41
CA SER A 12 -20.83 -65.02 0.02
C SER A 12 -21.88 -65.53 1.03
N ALA A 13 -22.50 -64.60 1.76
CA ALA A 13 -23.91 -64.62 2.20
C ALA A 13 -24.30 -63.16 2.55
N LEU A 14 -25.08 -62.41 1.78
CA LEU A 14 -26.49 -62.55 1.33
C LEU A 14 -27.54 -62.38 2.46
N ALA A 15 -27.91 -61.11 2.66
CA ALA A 15 -29.24 -60.56 2.95
C ALA A 15 -30.17 -61.20 4.02
N THR A 16 -30.60 -60.35 4.96
CA THR A 16 -32.04 -60.10 5.19
C THR A 16 -32.27 -58.62 5.44
N ALA A 17 -33.27 -58.04 4.77
CA ALA A 17 -33.73 -56.67 5.00
C ALA A 17 -34.86 -56.67 6.04
N SER A 18 -35.03 -55.55 6.74
CA SER A 18 -36.31 -55.19 7.36
C SER A 18 -36.42 -53.67 7.41
N VAL A 19 -37.48 -53.16 6.78
CA VAL A 19 -37.76 -51.74 6.59
C VAL A 19 -38.67 -51.26 7.70
N PHE A 20 -38.32 -50.15 8.36
CA PHE A 20 -39.32 -49.26 8.95
C PHE A 20 -39.04 -47.82 8.55
N THR A 21 -39.93 -47.30 7.70
CA THR A 21 -40.05 -45.89 7.36
C THR A 21 -40.64 -45.10 8.51
N THR A 22 -40.12 -43.90 8.80
CA THR A 22 -40.88 -42.63 8.73
C THR A 22 -40.02 -41.42 9.13
N SER A 23 -40.48 -40.22 8.77
CA SER A 23 -39.93 -38.93 9.16
C SER A 23 -38.57 -38.56 8.57
N SER A 24 -38.62 -38.12 7.30
CA SER A 24 -37.59 -37.31 6.66
C SER A 24 -37.42 -35.96 7.39
N LEU A 25 -36.68 -35.96 8.49
CA LEU A 25 -35.96 -34.75 8.89
C LEU A 25 -34.85 -34.55 7.86
N VAL A 26 -35.17 -33.78 6.82
CA VAL A 26 -34.16 -33.15 6.00
C VAL A 26 -33.41 -32.19 6.92
N VAL A 27 -32.34 -32.70 7.53
CA VAL A 27 -31.25 -31.86 8.00
C VAL A 27 -30.76 -31.16 6.76
N THR A 28 -31.28 -29.96 6.53
CA THR A 28 -30.68 -29.01 5.60
C THR A 28 -29.29 -28.79 6.15
N SER A 29 -28.29 -29.45 5.54
CA SER A 29 -26.89 -29.18 5.79
C SER A 29 -26.74 -27.66 5.84
N PRO A 30 -26.15 -27.09 6.91
CA PRO A 30 -25.93 -25.66 6.91
C PRO A 30 -25.20 -25.36 5.62
N LEU A 31 -25.77 -24.46 4.80
CA LEU A 31 -25.00 -23.84 3.74
C LEU A 31 -23.75 -23.33 4.46
N VAL A 32 -22.61 -23.90 4.14
CA VAL A 32 -21.35 -23.24 4.43
C VAL A 32 -21.43 -21.99 3.58
N THR A 33 -21.91 -20.90 4.20
CA THR A 33 -21.71 -19.56 3.70
C THR A 33 -20.21 -19.47 3.53
N ALA A 34 -19.77 -19.58 2.28
CA ALA A 34 -18.40 -19.35 1.92
C ALA A 34 -18.14 -17.91 2.35
N VAL A 35 -17.56 -17.76 3.54
CA VAL A 35 -16.99 -16.50 3.98
C VAL A 35 -15.96 -16.23 2.92
N ALA A 36 -16.26 -15.26 2.06
CA ALA A 36 -15.28 -14.70 1.17
C ALA A 36 -14.29 -13.98 2.08
N SER A 37 -13.34 -14.73 2.64
CA SER A 37 -12.07 -14.15 3.03
C SER A 37 -11.55 -13.57 1.73
N ALA A 38 -11.72 -12.26 1.57
CA ALA A 38 -11.04 -11.54 0.52
C ALA A 38 -9.57 -11.92 0.70
N GLN A 39 -9.03 -12.69 -0.24
CA GLN A 39 -7.58 -12.89 -0.31
C GLN A 39 -7.05 -11.50 -0.59
N THR A 40 -6.63 -10.81 0.48
CA THR A 40 -5.95 -9.53 0.36
C THR A 40 -4.77 -9.81 -0.54
N HIS A 41 -4.77 -9.21 -1.73
CA HIS A 41 -3.64 -9.31 -2.67
C HIS A 41 -2.36 -8.68 -2.08
N ASP A 42 -2.51 -8.04 -0.92
CA ASP A 42 -1.50 -7.43 -0.09
C ASP A 42 -0.35 -8.39 0.27
N ALA A 43 0.86 -8.01 -0.12
CA ALA A 43 2.06 -8.80 0.13
C ALA A 43 2.46 -8.77 1.61
N MET A 44 2.76 -9.93 2.19
CA MET A 44 3.39 -10.00 3.51
C MET A 44 4.80 -9.39 3.43
N PRO A 45 5.18 -8.45 4.32
CA PRO A 45 6.55 -7.95 4.36
C PRO A 45 7.57 -9.03 4.78
N GLY A 46 8.50 -9.35 3.88
CA GLY A 46 9.56 -10.33 4.04
C GLY A 46 9.91 -11.02 2.71
N ASN A 47 10.98 -11.82 2.70
CA ASN A 47 11.38 -12.67 1.55
C ASN A 47 11.46 -11.92 0.20
N TYR A 48 12.32 -10.90 0.13
CA TYR A 48 12.54 -10.07 -1.05
C TYR A 48 13.72 -10.54 -1.89
N ILE A 49 13.73 -10.17 -3.16
CA ILE A 49 14.97 -10.16 -3.95
C ILE A 49 15.68 -8.82 -3.67
N ILE A 50 16.96 -8.90 -3.33
CA ILE A 50 17.81 -7.72 -3.04
C ILE A 50 19.18 -7.98 -3.66
N LYS A 51 19.54 -7.21 -4.70
CA LYS A 51 20.87 -7.22 -5.32
C LYS A 51 21.79 -6.29 -4.53
N LYS A 52 22.16 -6.75 -3.32
CA LYS A 52 22.97 -5.99 -2.35
C LYS A 52 24.24 -5.42 -3.00
N ALA A 53 24.47 -4.12 -2.83
CA ALA A 53 25.74 -3.48 -3.17
C ALA A 53 26.87 -3.91 -2.22
N GLU A 54 28.12 -3.63 -2.58
CA GLU A 54 29.31 -3.96 -1.76
C GLU A 54 29.25 -3.30 -0.37
N ASP A 55 28.79 -2.05 -0.31
CA ASP A 55 28.57 -1.27 0.91
C ASP A 55 27.14 -1.38 1.48
N GLY A 56 26.28 -2.19 0.87
CA GLY A 56 24.85 -2.30 1.20
C GLY A 56 24.56 -2.77 2.63
N ASP A 57 25.53 -3.40 3.31
CA ASP A 57 25.42 -3.82 4.71
C ASP A 57 25.19 -2.63 5.67
N GLN A 58 25.64 -1.42 5.30
CA GLN A 58 25.42 -0.21 6.10
C GLN A 58 23.94 0.18 6.21
N HIS A 59 23.10 -0.29 5.28
CA HIS A 59 21.66 0.03 5.22
C HIS A 59 20.76 -1.13 5.71
N LEU A 60 21.32 -2.29 6.06
CA LEU A 60 20.53 -3.44 6.51
C LEU A 60 19.81 -3.19 7.84
N ALA A 61 20.38 -2.40 8.74
CA ALA A 61 19.72 -2.07 10.02
C ALA A 61 18.44 -1.25 9.81
N GLU A 62 18.49 -0.24 8.92
CA GLU A 62 17.33 0.58 8.52
C GLU A 62 16.26 -0.30 7.84
N LEU A 63 16.67 -1.12 6.87
CA LEU A 63 15.76 -2.05 6.17
C LEU A 63 15.07 -3.03 7.13
N ASN A 64 15.83 -3.73 7.98
CA ASN A 64 15.27 -4.73 8.89
C ASN A 64 14.30 -4.12 9.92
N SER A 65 14.62 -2.91 10.40
CA SER A 65 13.76 -2.17 11.32
C SER A 65 12.43 -1.77 10.65
N LEU A 66 12.50 -1.19 9.44
CA LEU A 66 11.31 -0.83 8.66
C LEU A 66 10.48 -2.05 8.25
N VAL A 67 11.12 -3.19 7.96
CA VAL A 67 10.42 -4.46 7.69
C VAL A 67 9.63 -4.93 8.91
N SER A 68 10.21 -4.88 10.11
CA SER A 68 9.52 -5.28 11.35
C SER A 68 8.28 -4.41 11.61
N VAL A 69 8.38 -3.08 11.45
CA VAL A 69 7.23 -2.17 11.53
C VAL A 69 6.18 -2.48 10.46
N ALA A 70 6.61 -2.72 9.21
CA ALA A 70 5.71 -3.05 8.12
C ALA A 70 4.95 -4.37 8.37
N LYS A 71 5.58 -5.39 8.97
CA LYS A 71 4.89 -6.63 9.36
C LYS A 71 3.78 -6.37 10.37
N VAL A 72 4.05 -5.60 11.44
CA VAL A 72 3.02 -5.32 12.46
C VAL A 72 1.89 -4.46 11.89
N ARG A 73 2.20 -3.44 11.07
CA ARG A 73 1.17 -2.67 10.36
C ARG A 73 0.34 -3.54 9.39
N HIS A 74 0.95 -4.51 8.71
CA HIS A 74 0.22 -5.50 7.90
C HIS A 74 -0.65 -6.45 8.76
N LEU A 75 -0.20 -6.85 9.96
CA LEU A 75 -1.02 -7.58 10.93
C LEU A 75 -2.30 -6.79 11.27
N TYR A 76 -2.21 -5.51 11.60
CA TYR A 76 -3.40 -4.68 11.88
C TYR A 76 -4.27 -4.47 10.64
N HIS A 77 -3.68 -4.31 9.45
CA HIS A 77 -4.44 -4.28 8.19
C HIS A 77 -5.22 -5.58 7.95
N ALA A 78 -4.58 -6.74 8.07
CA ALA A 78 -5.25 -8.03 7.86
C ALA A 78 -6.31 -8.32 8.93
N ALA A 79 -6.05 -7.97 10.20
CA ALA A 79 -6.99 -8.19 11.30
C ALA A 79 -8.22 -7.28 11.21
N SER A 80 -8.05 -5.98 10.90
CA SER A 80 -9.15 -5.06 10.59
C SER A 80 -9.87 -5.45 9.30
N GLY A 81 -9.15 -6.03 8.33
CA GLY A 81 -9.66 -6.77 7.17
C GLY A 81 -10.68 -7.83 7.56
N GLU A 82 -10.25 -8.85 8.29
CA GLU A 82 -11.14 -9.93 8.75
C GLU A 82 -12.33 -9.39 9.56
N GLN A 83 -12.10 -8.43 10.45
CA GLN A 83 -13.18 -7.81 11.25
C GLN A 83 -14.22 -7.10 10.37
N LYS A 84 -13.79 -6.31 9.38
CA LYS A 84 -14.70 -5.62 8.44
C LYS A 84 -15.48 -6.60 7.58
N PHE A 85 -14.89 -7.74 7.21
CA PHE A 85 -15.50 -8.69 6.28
C PHE A 85 -16.26 -9.86 6.96
N GLU A 86 -16.13 -10.07 8.28
CA GLU A 86 -16.90 -11.06 9.04
C GLU A 86 -18.42 -10.85 8.88
N ASP A 87 -18.89 -9.59 8.99
CA ASP A 87 -20.24 -9.17 8.60
C ASP A 87 -20.18 -7.88 7.78
N TYR A 88 -19.69 -7.99 6.54
CA TYR A 88 -19.48 -6.83 5.66
C TYR A 88 -20.69 -5.92 5.46
N ARG A 89 -21.92 -6.45 5.56
CA ARG A 89 -23.15 -5.65 5.37
C ARG A 89 -23.46 -4.80 6.59
N ASN A 90 -23.19 -5.30 7.80
CA ASN A 90 -23.47 -4.62 9.05
C ASN A 90 -22.23 -3.99 9.71
N ALA A 91 -21.03 -4.15 9.11
CA ALA A 91 -19.79 -3.55 9.60
C ALA A 91 -19.94 -2.03 9.76
N THR A 92 -19.61 -1.55 10.97
CA THR A 92 -19.77 -0.15 11.39
C THR A 92 -18.77 0.76 10.68
N ASP A 93 -19.02 2.07 10.71
CA ASP A 93 -18.10 3.06 10.14
C ASP A 93 -16.74 3.04 10.85
N GLU A 94 -16.71 2.74 12.15
CA GLU A 94 -15.47 2.47 12.90
C GLU A 94 -14.69 1.28 12.33
N MET A 95 -15.35 0.14 12.03
CA MET A 95 -14.70 -1.02 11.41
C MET A 95 -14.19 -0.73 9.99
N ARG A 96 -14.91 0.11 9.25
CA ARG A 96 -14.50 0.53 7.90
C ARG A 96 -13.28 1.44 7.95
N ARG A 97 -13.31 2.47 8.81
CA ARG A 97 -12.18 3.38 9.07
C ARG A 97 -10.96 2.64 9.61
N ALA A 98 -11.15 1.71 10.54
CA ALA A 98 -10.07 0.91 11.10
C ALA A 98 -9.30 0.14 10.03
N HIS A 99 -10.02 -0.45 9.06
CA HIS A 99 -9.38 -1.10 7.91
C HIS A 99 -8.75 -0.09 6.94
N GLU A 100 -9.44 1.01 6.60
CA GLU A 100 -8.92 2.00 5.65
C GLU A 100 -7.60 2.62 6.14
N GLU A 101 -7.56 3.08 7.39
CA GLU A 101 -6.35 3.71 7.94
C GLU A 101 -5.27 2.68 8.30
N SER A 102 -5.62 1.43 8.63
CA SER A 102 -4.62 0.34 8.73
C SER A 102 -4.04 -0.05 7.36
N GLU A 103 -4.85 -0.03 6.29
CA GLU A 103 -4.38 -0.25 4.92
C GLU A 103 -3.44 0.87 4.49
N ASN A 104 -3.81 2.13 4.72
CA ASN A 104 -2.96 3.29 4.46
C ASN A 104 -1.61 3.18 5.19
N ALA A 105 -1.63 2.88 6.50
CA ALA A 105 -0.41 2.73 7.29
C ALA A 105 0.46 1.54 6.83
N CYS A 106 -0.16 0.42 6.45
CA CYS A 106 0.50 -0.76 5.90
C CYS A 106 1.17 -0.45 4.55
N TYR A 107 0.47 0.24 3.65
CA TYR A 107 0.97 0.61 2.33
C TYR A 107 2.09 1.66 2.43
N MET A 108 1.96 2.64 3.33
CA MET A 108 3.03 3.61 3.60
C MET A 108 4.29 2.94 4.17
N ALA A 109 4.15 1.97 5.08
CA ALA A 109 5.31 1.19 5.55
C ALA A 109 5.97 0.38 4.42
N LYS A 110 5.19 -0.09 3.43
CA LYS A 110 5.69 -0.79 2.23
C LYS A 110 6.47 0.14 1.30
N ALA A 111 6.08 1.40 1.15
CA ALA A 111 6.89 2.41 0.46
C ALA A 111 8.26 2.58 1.14
N ARG A 112 8.30 2.73 2.48
CA ARG A 112 9.56 2.86 3.23
C ARG A 112 10.45 1.62 3.08
N VAL A 113 9.88 0.41 3.16
CA VAL A 113 10.63 -0.83 2.92
C VAL A 113 11.15 -0.93 1.49
N ALA A 114 10.35 -0.57 0.49
CA ALA A 114 10.75 -0.57 -0.92
C ALA A 114 11.97 0.35 -1.14
N LEU A 115 11.91 1.59 -0.64
CA LEU A 115 13.03 2.53 -0.71
C LEU A 115 14.25 2.06 0.09
N ALA A 116 14.06 1.40 1.24
CA ALA A 116 15.15 0.80 2.00
C ALA A 116 15.84 -0.37 1.27
N ILE A 117 15.10 -1.15 0.48
CA ILE A 117 15.69 -2.15 -0.42
C ILE A 117 16.64 -1.47 -1.41
N LEU A 118 16.21 -0.37 -2.05
CA LEU A 118 17.06 0.38 -2.98
C LEU A 118 18.33 0.93 -2.32
N LYS A 119 18.26 1.42 -1.08
CA LYS A 119 19.44 1.85 -0.30
C LYS A 119 20.47 0.71 -0.16
N VAL A 120 19.99 -0.51 0.12
CA VAL A 120 20.80 -1.73 0.22
C VAL A 120 21.32 -2.19 -1.15
N GLU A 121 20.58 -1.93 -2.24
CA GLU A 121 21.00 -2.22 -3.62
C GLU A 121 21.99 -1.20 -4.22
N GLY A 122 22.30 -0.10 -3.53
CA GLY A 122 23.27 0.90 -4.01
C GLY A 122 22.68 2.10 -4.74
N ASP A 123 21.35 2.27 -4.71
CA ASP A 123 20.68 3.37 -5.40
C ASP A 123 20.99 4.72 -4.73
N ALA A 124 21.54 5.66 -5.51
CA ALA A 124 22.05 6.93 -4.99
C ALA A 124 20.92 7.87 -4.53
N ASP A 125 19.81 7.91 -5.26
CA ASP A 125 18.67 8.78 -4.95
C ASP A 125 17.92 8.23 -3.73
N ALA A 126 17.71 6.91 -3.64
CA ALA A 126 17.15 6.28 -2.45
C ALA A 126 18.03 6.51 -1.20
N ARG A 127 19.37 6.49 -1.34
CA ARG A 127 20.32 6.77 -0.24
C ARG A 127 20.30 8.21 0.24
N ALA A 128 19.89 9.16 -0.61
CA ALA A 128 19.73 10.56 -0.23
C ALA A 128 18.47 10.81 0.62
N LEU A 129 17.47 9.90 0.61
CA LEU A 129 16.19 10.07 1.30
C LEU A 129 16.27 9.78 2.81
N ASP A 130 15.59 10.62 3.59
CA ASP A 130 15.22 10.35 4.98
C ASP A 130 13.92 9.54 5.03
N LEU A 131 14.04 8.20 5.10
CA LEU A 131 12.89 7.29 5.14
C LEU A 131 12.06 7.42 6.43
N GLY A 132 12.58 8.08 7.47
CA GLY A 132 11.81 8.47 8.64
C GLY A 132 10.79 9.57 8.35
N ARG A 133 11.06 10.43 7.36
CA ARG A 133 10.20 11.56 6.95
C ARG A 133 9.30 11.27 5.75
N VAL A 134 9.64 10.29 4.90
CA VAL A 134 8.77 9.87 3.79
C VAL A 134 7.39 9.45 4.34
N GLY A 135 6.31 10.03 3.79
CA GLY A 135 4.94 9.85 4.25
C GLY A 135 4.49 10.80 5.38
N ILE A 136 5.37 11.68 5.85
CA ILE A 136 5.11 12.63 6.94
C ILE A 136 5.39 14.06 6.46
N ASP A 137 6.55 14.23 5.83
CA ASP A 137 7.00 15.46 5.20
C ASP A 137 6.65 15.46 3.71
N LEU A 138 6.01 16.52 3.22
CA LEU A 138 5.58 16.60 1.82
C LEU A 138 6.77 16.66 0.86
N GLU A 139 7.80 17.47 1.16
CA GLU A 139 8.96 17.65 0.28
C GLU A 139 9.74 16.34 0.13
N GLU A 140 9.96 15.63 1.24
CA GLU A 140 10.65 14.34 1.25
C GLU A 140 9.81 13.24 0.57
N SER A 141 8.49 13.27 0.74
CA SER A 141 7.58 12.35 0.05
C SER A 141 7.57 12.57 -1.46
N GLU A 142 7.61 13.82 -1.93
CA GLU A 142 7.68 14.14 -3.36
C GLU A 142 9.02 13.74 -3.99
N LYS A 143 10.14 13.83 -3.26
CA LYS A 143 11.44 13.27 -3.71
C LYS A 143 11.42 11.75 -3.80
N ALA A 144 10.77 11.09 -2.84
CA ALA A 144 10.69 9.62 -2.79
C ALA A 144 9.81 9.02 -3.89
N LEU A 145 8.80 9.75 -4.36
CA LEU A 145 7.83 9.28 -5.34
C LEU A 145 8.44 8.80 -6.69
N PRO A 146 9.29 9.58 -7.40
CA PRO A 146 9.91 9.10 -8.64
C PRO A 146 10.80 7.87 -8.43
N VAL A 147 11.60 7.85 -7.36
CA VAL A 147 12.48 6.72 -7.00
C VAL A 147 11.66 5.43 -6.81
N LEU A 148 10.51 5.51 -6.13
CA LEU A 148 9.61 4.37 -5.93
C LEU A 148 8.92 3.92 -7.23
N LYS A 149 8.60 4.85 -8.14
CA LYS A 149 8.06 4.53 -9.48
C LYS A 149 9.06 3.75 -10.32
N GLU A 150 10.32 4.18 -10.34
CA GLU A 150 11.38 3.48 -11.07
C GLU A 150 11.63 2.06 -10.51
N MET A 151 11.61 1.91 -9.18
CA MET A 151 11.67 0.59 -8.54
C MET A 151 10.50 -0.31 -8.94
N LYS A 152 9.27 0.20 -8.85
CA LYS A 152 8.07 -0.58 -9.20
C LYS A 152 8.13 -1.01 -10.67
N ASP A 153 8.56 -0.16 -11.59
CA ASP A 153 8.71 -0.53 -13.00
C ASP A 153 9.89 -1.48 -13.26
N LYS A 154 10.99 -1.38 -12.50
CA LYS A 154 12.13 -2.33 -12.50
C LYS A 154 11.67 -3.74 -12.10
N TYR A 155 10.95 -3.86 -10.98
CA TYR A 155 10.52 -5.16 -10.47
C TYR A 155 9.32 -5.75 -11.21
N LEU A 156 8.40 -4.94 -11.72
CA LEU A 156 7.33 -5.39 -12.60
C LEU A 156 7.89 -6.03 -13.88
N LYS A 157 8.85 -5.37 -14.54
CA LYS A 157 9.54 -5.94 -15.72
C LYS A 157 10.25 -7.25 -15.40
N LEU A 158 10.90 -7.34 -14.24
CA LEU A 158 11.55 -8.57 -13.79
C LEU A 158 10.53 -9.67 -13.52
N ALA A 159 9.45 -9.40 -12.77
CA ALA A 159 8.40 -10.36 -12.44
C ALA A 159 7.68 -10.93 -13.68
N LEU A 160 7.44 -10.08 -14.69
CA LEU A 160 6.87 -10.50 -15.98
C LEU A 160 7.86 -11.30 -16.86
N GLY A 161 9.16 -11.02 -16.75
CA GLY A 161 10.23 -11.68 -17.52
C GLY A 161 10.77 -12.97 -16.89
N THR A 162 10.52 -13.22 -15.61
CA THR A 162 11.06 -14.39 -14.87
C THR A 162 10.25 -15.66 -15.12
N ASP A 163 10.93 -16.73 -15.57
CA ASP A 163 10.35 -18.05 -15.81
C ASP A 163 9.69 -18.64 -14.55
N SER A 164 8.64 -19.44 -14.74
CA SER A 164 7.99 -20.25 -13.69
C SER A 164 8.91 -21.14 -12.85
N THR A 165 10.06 -21.54 -13.39
CA THR A 165 11.04 -22.46 -12.79
C THR A 165 12.16 -21.75 -12.03
N ASP A 166 12.23 -20.42 -12.08
CA ASP A 166 13.23 -19.63 -11.36
C ASP A 166 13.01 -19.72 -9.84
N PRO A 167 14.01 -20.12 -9.04
CA PRO A 167 13.87 -20.28 -7.59
C PRO A 167 13.59 -18.97 -6.84
N ASP A 168 13.95 -17.81 -7.41
CA ASP A 168 13.70 -16.49 -6.84
C ASP A 168 12.41 -15.84 -7.36
N LYS A 169 11.63 -16.49 -8.25
CA LYS A 169 10.35 -15.95 -8.76
C LYS A 169 9.41 -15.47 -7.66
N GLY A 170 9.30 -16.22 -6.57
CA GLY A 170 8.48 -15.84 -5.42
C GLY A 170 8.95 -14.54 -4.75
N LYS A 171 10.27 -14.36 -4.62
CA LYS A 171 10.89 -13.15 -4.07
C LYS A 171 10.73 -11.95 -4.99
N ILE A 172 10.94 -12.16 -6.29
CA ILE A 172 10.76 -11.16 -7.34
C ILE A 172 9.32 -10.65 -7.35
N SER A 173 8.34 -11.56 -7.34
CA SER A 173 6.93 -11.18 -7.26
C SER A 173 6.57 -10.47 -5.95
N ASN A 174 7.18 -10.85 -4.82
CA ASN A 174 6.91 -10.14 -3.56
C ASN A 174 7.51 -8.73 -3.55
N THR A 175 8.71 -8.54 -4.11
CA THR A 175 9.34 -7.21 -4.23
C THR A 175 8.53 -6.29 -5.16
N ASP A 176 8.03 -6.79 -6.29
CA ASP A 176 7.10 -6.08 -7.18
C ASP A 176 5.81 -5.65 -6.48
N LYS A 177 5.16 -6.56 -5.73
CA LYS A 177 3.96 -6.25 -4.96
C LYS A 177 4.18 -5.21 -3.86
N ILE A 178 5.31 -5.27 -3.15
CA ILE A 178 5.65 -4.29 -2.10
C ILE A 178 5.93 -2.92 -2.72
N ALA A 179 6.63 -2.85 -3.85
CA ALA A 179 6.84 -1.60 -4.58
C ALA A 179 5.52 -1.02 -5.12
N THR A 180 4.60 -1.87 -5.61
CA THR A 180 3.27 -1.46 -6.07
C THR A 180 2.40 -0.93 -4.93
N ASN A 181 2.20 -1.70 -3.85
CA ASN A 181 1.39 -1.27 -2.70
C ASN A 181 2.03 -0.06 -2.00
N GLY A 182 3.38 0.00 -1.97
CA GLY A 182 4.11 1.17 -1.51
C GLY A 182 3.81 2.41 -2.34
N LEU A 183 3.90 2.32 -3.67
CA LEU A 183 3.60 3.42 -4.56
C LEU A 183 2.17 3.95 -4.37
N ASP A 184 1.19 3.05 -4.34
CA ASP A 184 -0.22 3.39 -4.10
C ASP A 184 -0.41 4.11 -2.76
N GLY A 185 0.29 3.67 -1.70
CA GLY A 185 0.25 4.30 -0.38
C GLY A 185 0.87 5.70 -0.38
N LEU A 186 2.05 5.85 -0.97
CA LEU A 186 2.76 7.13 -1.05
C LEU A 186 1.99 8.16 -1.88
N GLU A 187 1.36 7.76 -2.99
CA GLU A 187 0.51 8.65 -3.79
C GLU A 187 -0.74 9.12 -3.01
N ARG A 188 -1.39 8.23 -2.24
CA ARG A 188 -2.51 8.62 -1.35
C ARG A 188 -2.07 9.60 -0.27
N VAL A 189 -0.92 9.35 0.36
CA VAL A 189 -0.40 10.21 1.44
C VAL A 189 0.04 11.58 0.91
N ILE A 190 0.73 11.64 -0.24
CA ILE A 190 1.09 12.92 -0.88
C ILE A 190 -0.16 13.73 -1.24
N LYS A 191 -1.24 13.08 -1.70
CA LYS A 191 -2.52 13.76 -1.95
C LYS A 191 -3.08 14.38 -0.66
N LYS A 192 -3.22 13.59 0.42
CA LYS A 192 -3.66 14.07 1.74
C LYS A 192 -2.81 15.26 2.23
N LEU A 193 -1.48 15.15 2.17
CA LEU A 193 -0.55 16.22 2.59
C LEU A 193 -0.71 17.51 1.78
N LYS A 194 -0.98 17.44 0.48
CA LYS A 194 -1.24 18.61 -0.38
C LYS A 194 -2.60 19.26 -0.12
N GLU A 195 -3.59 18.47 0.25
CA GLU A 195 -4.95 18.93 0.58
C GLU A 195 -5.06 19.42 2.04
N GLY A 196 -4.02 19.19 2.86
CA GLY A 196 -4.00 19.53 4.28
C GLY A 196 -4.81 18.55 5.14
N GLU A 197 -5.11 17.37 4.62
CA GLU A 197 -5.83 16.31 5.31
C GLU A 197 -4.91 15.54 6.27
N GLU A 198 -5.47 15.07 7.39
CA GLU A 198 -4.75 14.26 8.37
C GLU A 198 -4.37 12.89 7.78
N THR A 199 -3.08 12.55 7.85
CA THR A 199 -2.53 11.29 7.33
C THR A 199 -2.47 10.21 8.40
N TYR A 200 -2.49 10.59 9.68
CA TYR A 200 -2.19 9.72 10.84
C TYR A 200 -0.80 9.06 10.82
N GLU A 201 0.06 9.43 9.87
CA GLU A 201 1.47 9.02 9.81
C GLU A 201 2.30 9.96 10.69
N PHE A 202 2.25 9.75 12.01
CA PHE A 202 2.93 10.62 12.97
C PHE A 202 4.46 10.39 13.04
N ASP A 203 4.91 9.15 12.82
CA ASP A 203 6.32 8.73 12.78
C ASP A 203 6.43 7.42 12.00
N ALA A 204 7.56 7.15 11.34
CA ALA A 204 7.77 5.94 10.55
C ALA A 204 7.72 4.63 11.36
N TYR A 205 7.96 4.70 12.68
CA TYR A 205 7.96 3.61 13.66
C TYR A 205 6.71 3.59 14.55
N SER A 206 5.76 4.51 14.32
CA SER A 206 4.46 4.46 14.98
C SER A 206 3.62 3.30 14.44
N ILE A 207 2.85 2.69 15.33
CA ILE A 207 1.92 1.60 15.01
C ILE A 207 0.62 1.91 15.75
N LEU A 208 -0.49 1.96 15.01
CA LEU A 208 -1.79 2.38 15.51
C LEU A 208 -2.75 1.19 15.48
N ASP A 209 -3.32 0.85 16.64
CA ASP A 209 -4.47 -0.05 16.74
C ASP A 209 -5.75 0.78 16.70
N TRP A 210 -6.46 0.75 15.58
CA TRP A 210 -7.77 1.40 15.39
C TRP A 210 -8.92 0.64 16.07
N ASN A 211 -8.70 0.24 17.33
CA ASN A 211 -9.62 -0.55 18.16
C ASN A 211 -10.07 -1.87 17.49
N VAL A 212 -9.13 -2.57 16.85
CA VAL A 212 -9.35 -3.91 16.30
C VAL A 212 -9.57 -4.88 17.48
N GLN A 213 -10.52 -5.82 17.34
CA GLN A 213 -10.79 -6.79 18.39
C GLN A 213 -9.66 -7.83 18.44
N GLU A 214 -9.16 -8.09 19.65
CA GLU A 214 -8.01 -8.99 19.90
C GLU A 214 -8.15 -10.36 19.22
N ARG A 215 -9.38 -10.89 19.10
CA ARG A 215 -9.63 -12.18 18.44
C ARG A 215 -9.18 -12.24 16.98
N PHE A 216 -9.21 -11.12 16.25
CA PHE A 216 -8.71 -11.06 14.87
C PHE A 216 -7.19 -10.85 14.87
N ILE A 217 -6.66 -10.03 15.78
CA ILE A 217 -5.22 -9.81 15.93
C ILE A 217 -4.51 -11.13 16.23
N GLU A 218 -4.96 -11.88 17.23
CA GLU A 218 -4.39 -13.18 17.62
C GLU A 218 -4.51 -14.25 16.53
N ARG A 219 -5.62 -14.24 15.77
CA ARG A 219 -5.81 -15.13 14.62
C ARG A 219 -4.79 -14.86 13.50
N ILE A 220 -4.56 -13.58 13.18
CA ILE A 220 -3.57 -13.20 12.16
C ILE A 220 -2.14 -13.41 12.66
N LYS A 221 -1.79 -13.05 13.91
CA LYS A 221 -0.49 -13.37 14.54
C LYS A 221 -0.15 -14.86 14.41
N SER A 222 -1.12 -15.72 14.76
CA SER A 222 -0.99 -17.19 14.70
C SER A 222 -0.78 -17.72 13.28
N ALA A 223 -1.38 -17.08 12.26
CA ALA A 223 -1.23 -17.49 10.87
C ALA A 223 0.11 -17.00 10.26
N HIS A 224 0.52 -15.76 10.55
CA HIS A 224 1.63 -15.10 9.88
C HIS A 224 3.01 -15.36 10.52
N HIS A 225 3.07 -16.00 11.69
CA HIS A 225 4.32 -16.32 12.41
C HIS A 225 5.21 -15.09 12.58
N MET A 226 4.74 -14.15 13.40
CA MET A 226 5.49 -12.95 13.78
C MET A 226 6.83 -13.33 14.43
N GLY A 227 7.84 -12.49 14.24
CA GLY A 227 9.16 -12.72 14.83
C GLY A 227 9.25 -12.07 16.21
N GLU A 228 10.26 -12.51 16.97
CA GLU A 228 10.54 -12.00 18.31
C GLU A 228 10.92 -10.50 18.33
N ALA A 229 11.20 -9.86 17.18
CA ALA A 229 11.33 -8.40 17.09
C ALA A 229 9.95 -7.73 17.03
N GLU A 230 9.07 -8.27 16.20
CA GLU A 230 7.72 -7.75 15.97
C GLU A 230 6.81 -7.91 17.20
N ASP A 231 6.93 -9.02 17.93
CA ASP A 231 6.18 -9.26 19.18
C ASP A 231 6.59 -8.32 20.33
N GLN A 232 7.74 -7.64 20.23
CA GLN A 232 8.23 -6.67 21.21
C GLN A 232 7.86 -5.22 20.85
N LEU A 233 7.22 -4.97 19.69
CA LEU A 233 6.81 -3.62 19.28
C LEU A 233 5.56 -3.18 20.04
N THR A 234 5.62 -1.98 20.61
CA THR A 234 4.50 -1.37 21.33
C THR A 234 3.56 -0.67 20.35
N VAL A 235 2.26 -0.85 20.56
CA VAL A 235 1.21 -0.35 19.67
C VAL A 235 0.36 0.69 20.41
N SER A 236 0.14 1.84 19.77
CA SER A 236 -0.71 2.89 20.31
C SER A 236 -2.18 2.61 20.00
N LYS A 237 -2.99 2.32 21.02
CA LYS A 237 -4.42 2.05 20.86
C LYS A 237 -5.23 3.34 20.71
N LEU A 238 -5.97 3.45 19.61
CA LEU A 238 -6.88 4.54 19.29
C LEU A 238 -8.32 4.10 19.53
N SER A 239 -8.79 4.26 20.78
CA SER A 239 -10.19 4.03 21.16
C SER A 239 -11.11 5.23 20.88
N ASP A 240 -10.53 6.42 20.69
CA ASP A 240 -11.23 7.67 20.40
C ASP A 240 -10.46 8.43 19.29
N PRO A 241 -10.93 8.37 18.04
CA PRO A 241 -10.29 9.07 16.93
C PRO A 241 -10.42 10.60 16.94
N GLU A 242 -11.24 11.18 17.83
CA GLU A 242 -11.37 12.64 17.98
C GLU A 242 -10.35 13.19 19.00
N ASN A 243 -9.81 12.35 19.87
CA ASN A 243 -8.91 12.71 20.96
C ASN A 243 -7.56 11.96 20.90
N ILE A 244 -6.88 12.06 19.74
CA ILE A 244 -5.60 11.39 19.50
C ILE A 244 -4.47 12.07 20.28
N LYS A 245 -3.90 11.35 21.25
CA LYS A 245 -2.73 11.78 22.04
C LYS A 245 -1.44 11.65 21.25
N LYS A 246 -1.18 12.60 20.34
CA LYS A 246 -0.01 12.60 19.45
C LYS A 246 1.32 12.43 20.17
N ASP A 247 1.52 13.08 21.32
CA ASP A 247 2.78 13.01 22.07
C ASP A 247 3.06 11.59 22.63
N ASP A 248 2.02 10.90 23.11
CA ASP A 248 2.14 9.50 23.57
C ASP A 248 2.53 8.57 22.41
N ILE A 249 1.95 8.80 21.21
CA ILE A 249 2.25 8.03 20.00
C ILE A 249 3.70 8.25 19.54
N LEU A 250 4.15 9.52 19.52
CA LEU A 250 5.53 9.86 19.16
C LEU A 250 6.55 9.25 20.12
N LYS A 251 6.24 9.25 21.43
CA LYS A 251 7.06 8.57 22.44
C LYS A 251 7.13 7.06 22.18
N THR A 252 6.00 6.39 21.95
CA THR A 252 5.96 4.96 21.62
C THR A 252 6.71 4.64 20.32
N ALA A 253 6.62 5.50 19.30
CA ALA A 253 7.35 5.33 18.05
C ALA A 253 8.88 5.43 18.24
N GLN A 254 9.35 6.37 19.05
CA GLN A 254 10.76 6.50 19.40
C GLN A 254 11.26 5.29 20.21
N GLU A 255 10.47 4.78 21.16
CA GLU A 255 10.79 3.55 21.91
C GLU A 255 10.90 2.32 20.97
N ASN A 256 9.97 2.17 20.02
CA ASN A 256 10.03 1.14 18.97
C ASN A 256 11.28 1.25 18.09
N LYS A 257 11.63 2.47 17.67
CA LYS A 257 12.79 2.78 16.83
C LYS A 257 14.10 2.43 17.54
N GLU A 258 14.27 2.86 18.78
CA GLU A 258 15.46 2.55 19.60
C GLU A 258 15.62 1.04 19.80
N MET A 259 14.51 0.32 20.08
CA MET A 259 14.52 -1.14 20.22
C MET A 259 14.97 -1.83 18.92
N LEU A 260 14.40 -1.46 17.77
CA LEU A 260 14.71 -2.07 16.48
C LEU A 260 16.14 -1.75 16.01
N LEU A 261 16.59 -0.50 16.10
CA LEU A 261 17.95 -0.12 15.73
C LEU A 261 18.97 -0.90 16.58
N LYS A 262 18.77 -0.97 17.91
CA LYS A 262 19.60 -1.76 18.81
C LYS A 262 19.59 -3.25 18.46
N LYS A 263 18.44 -3.82 18.07
CA LYS A 263 18.29 -5.23 17.69
C LYS A 263 18.96 -5.57 16.35
N HIS A 264 18.95 -4.64 15.40
CA HIS A 264 19.50 -4.84 14.05
C HIS A 264 20.91 -4.25 13.84
N GLY A 265 21.54 -3.70 14.89
CA GLY A 265 22.91 -3.18 14.84
C GLY A 265 23.05 -1.78 14.24
N GLY A 266 21.97 -1.01 14.17
CA GLY A 266 21.98 0.39 13.77
C GLY A 266 22.47 1.31 14.89
N SER A 267 23.25 2.32 14.53
CA SER A 267 23.52 3.49 15.37
C SER A 267 22.48 4.57 15.07
N ASP A 268 22.15 5.45 16.03
CA ASP A 268 21.04 6.44 15.96
C ASP A 268 21.14 7.51 14.85
N THR A 269 22.17 7.45 14.00
CA THR A 269 22.43 8.39 12.92
C THR A 269 21.64 8.05 11.64
N LEU A 270 20.35 8.43 11.60
CA LEU A 270 19.54 8.42 10.37
C LEU A 270 19.82 9.61 9.43
N ALA A 271 20.59 10.61 9.87
CA ALA A 271 21.02 11.69 8.99
C ALA A 271 22.17 11.20 8.07
N PRO A 272 22.01 11.21 6.73
CA PRO A 272 23.15 10.99 5.84
C PRO A 272 24.19 12.08 6.09
N LYS A 273 25.45 11.69 6.33
CA LYS A 273 26.55 12.67 6.28
C LYS A 273 26.55 13.31 4.90
N PRO A 274 26.60 14.65 4.77
CA PRO A 274 26.84 15.29 3.49
C PRO A 274 28.10 14.70 2.88
N GLN A 275 28.01 14.20 1.65
CA GLN A 275 29.18 13.71 0.93
C GLN A 275 30.18 14.86 0.78
N GLU A 276 31.37 14.69 1.36
CA GLU A 276 32.47 15.60 1.09
C GLU A 276 32.81 15.50 -0.40
N LYS A 277 32.61 16.62 -1.09
CA LYS A 277 32.93 16.80 -2.51
C LYS A 277 34.42 16.48 -2.70
N PRO A 278 34.82 15.63 -3.67
CA PRO A 278 36.21 15.21 -3.80
C PRO A 278 37.18 16.39 -3.86
N GLU A 279 38.19 16.38 -2.99
CA GLU A 279 39.25 17.39 -3.01
C GLU A 279 39.91 17.42 -4.40
N LYS A 280 39.88 18.58 -5.05
CA LYS A 280 40.76 18.79 -6.20
C LYS A 280 42.21 18.80 -5.70
N HIS A 281 43.01 17.88 -6.23
CA HIS A 281 44.45 17.85 -6.04
C HIS A 281 45.07 19.24 -6.19
N LYS A 282 45.96 19.58 -5.25
CA LYS A 282 46.92 20.68 -5.44
C LYS A 282 47.85 20.31 -6.59
N GLU A 283 48.05 21.26 -7.49
CA GLU A 283 49.26 21.36 -8.31
C GLU A 283 49.97 22.65 -7.91
N GLU A 284 51.29 22.57 -7.72
CA GLU A 284 52.16 23.70 -7.36
C GLU A 284 52.66 24.45 -8.61
N ALA A 285 53.37 25.56 -8.38
CA ALA A 285 54.03 26.45 -9.35
C ALA A 285 53.07 27.31 -10.21
N GLU A 286 53.38 28.57 -10.55
CA GLU A 286 54.51 29.45 -10.17
C GLU A 286 54.09 30.92 -10.36
N LYS A 287 54.77 31.87 -9.68
CA LYS A 287 54.65 33.32 -9.98
C LYS A 287 55.66 33.70 -11.07
N PRO A 288 55.34 34.67 -11.95
CA PRO A 288 55.89 36.01 -11.69
C PRO A 288 55.05 37.24 -12.13
N ALA A 289 55.38 38.36 -11.48
CA ALA A 289 55.42 39.76 -11.97
C ALA A 289 54.22 40.41 -12.71
N SER A 290 53.49 41.25 -11.96
CA SER A 290 53.32 42.71 -12.20
C SER A 290 53.36 43.28 -13.64
N GLU A 291 52.23 43.85 -14.08
CA GLU A 291 52.21 45.16 -14.75
C GLU A 291 50.91 45.96 -14.50
N LYS A 292 51.00 47.29 -14.55
CA LYS A 292 49.98 48.35 -14.33
C LYS A 292 50.48 49.58 -15.13
N PRO A 293 49.73 50.69 -15.35
CA PRO A 293 48.29 50.96 -15.13
C PRO A 293 47.59 51.77 -16.28
N LYS A 294 46.27 52.01 -16.17
CA LYS A 294 45.51 53.30 -16.31
C LYS A 294 44.00 52.98 -16.38
N ALA A 295 43.12 53.58 -15.56
CA ALA A 295 42.56 54.96 -15.60
C ALA A 295 41.65 55.15 -16.85
N ASP A 296 40.41 55.64 -16.77
CA ASP A 296 39.79 56.58 -15.82
C ASP A 296 38.27 56.38 -15.59
N ALA A 297 37.74 57.05 -14.53
CA ALA A 297 36.38 57.67 -14.37
C ALA A 297 35.08 56.87 -14.72
N GLU A 298 33.92 57.05 -14.07
CA GLU A 298 33.48 57.96 -12.99
C GLU A 298 32.25 57.39 -12.23
N LYS A 299 31.82 58.06 -11.15
CA LYS A 299 30.70 57.76 -10.23
C LYS A 299 29.81 59.04 -10.20
N PRO A 300 28.46 59.03 -10.04
CA PRO A 300 27.83 58.63 -8.77
C PRO A 300 26.36 58.15 -8.73
N LYS A 301 25.93 57.82 -7.49
CA LYS A 301 24.56 57.48 -7.04
C LYS A 301 23.54 58.61 -7.26
N ALA A 302 22.26 58.25 -7.43
CA ALA A 302 21.12 58.69 -6.57
C ALA A 302 19.77 58.02 -6.94
N GLU A 303 18.97 57.65 -5.93
CA GLU A 303 17.48 57.61 -5.98
C GLU A 303 16.94 59.04 -5.64
N PRO A 304 15.63 59.39 -5.65
CA PRO A 304 14.41 58.58 -5.79
C PRO A 304 13.27 59.20 -6.67
N GLU A 305 12.05 58.66 -6.51
CA GLU A 305 10.70 59.26 -6.70
C GLU A 305 9.86 58.97 -7.97
N LYS A 306 8.53 58.99 -7.75
CA LYS A 306 7.42 58.66 -8.67
C LYS A 306 6.98 59.89 -9.50
N PRO A 307 6.06 59.71 -10.47
CA PRO A 307 4.66 60.05 -10.12
C PRO A 307 3.58 59.08 -10.66
N LYS A 308 2.34 59.34 -10.23
CA LYS A 308 1.05 58.81 -10.75
C LYS A 308 0.81 59.32 -12.20
N ALA A 309 -0.25 59.01 -12.95
CA ALA A 309 -1.63 58.62 -12.60
C ALA A 309 -2.38 58.07 -13.85
N GLU A 310 -3.63 57.63 -13.84
CA GLU A 310 -4.50 56.80 -12.95
C GLU A 310 -5.85 56.69 -13.73
N HIS A 311 -6.37 55.49 -14.08
CA HIS A 311 -7.67 55.37 -14.79
C HIS A 311 -8.62 54.29 -14.20
N GLU A 312 -9.81 54.74 -13.80
CA GLU A 312 -11.01 53.97 -13.41
C GLU A 312 -11.64 53.26 -14.65
N ASN A 313 -12.59 52.31 -14.57
CA ASN A 313 -13.82 52.21 -13.76
C ASN A 313 -14.27 50.72 -13.63
N LYS A 314 -14.58 50.23 -12.42
CA LYS A 314 -15.92 50.07 -11.77
C LYS A 314 -16.83 48.95 -12.28
N ALA A 315 -17.28 48.15 -11.32
CA ALA A 315 -18.42 47.23 -11.40
C ALA A 315 -19.77 47.95 -11.11
N PRO A 316 -20.89 47.23 -11.25
CA PRO A 316 -22.09 47.53 -10.46
C PRO A 316 -22.72 46.30 -9.78
N GLU A 317 -23.13 46.48 -8.51
CA GLU A 317 -24.33 45.83 -7.95
C GLU A 317 -25.57 46.65 -8.40
N ALA A 318 -26.85 46.28 -8.25
CA ALA A 318 -27.49 45.27 -7.40
C ALA A 318 -28.92 44.92 -7.91
N LYS A 319 -29.46 43.80 -7.41
CA LYS A 319 -30.89 43.47 -7.12
C LYS A 319 -31.99 43.64 -8.19
N ASP A 320 -32.79 42.58 -8.35
CA ASP A 320 -34.26 42.70 -8.23
C ASP A 320 -34.92 41.36 -7.81
N GLU A 321 -36.08 41.42 -7.16
CA GLU A 321 -36.78 40.25 -6.58
C GLU A 321 -37.84 39.64 -7.52
N LYS A 322 -38.01 38.30 -7.53
CA LYS A 322 -39.33 37.70 -7.79
C LYS A 322 -39.49 36.27 -7.26
N LYS A 323 -40.68 36.02 -6.71
CA LYS A 323 -41.15 34.76 -6.08
C LYS A 323 -42.34 34.21 -6.86
N VAL A 324 -42.28 32.96 -7.35
CA VAL A 324 -43.42 32.11 -7.75
C VAL A 324 -43.07 30.62 -7.46
N GLU A 325 -44.09 29.76 -7.43
CA GLU A 325 -44.19 28.47 -6.74
C GLU A 325 -43.57 27.22 -7.43
N SER A 326 -43.56 26.13 -6.66
CA SER A 326 -43.25 24.75 -7.02
C SER A 326 -44.17 24.15 -8.10
N ALA A 327 -43.66 23.26 -8.96
CA ALA A 327 -44.17 21.89 -9.18
C ALA A 327 -43.41 21.10 -10.28
N GLU A 328 -43.60 19.77 -10.25
CA GLU A 328 -43.39 18.75 -11.30
C GLU A 328 -41.97 18.21 -11.61
N THR A 329 -41.77 16.96 -11.17
CA THR A 329 -40.71 16.01 -11.57
C THR A 329 -40.85 15.52 -13.03
N PRO A 330 -39.76 15.42 -13.82
CA PRO A 330 -39.76 14.67 -15.07
C PRO A 330 -39.76 13.15 -14.82
N LYS A 331 -40.57 12.41 -15.59
CA LYS A 331 -40.67 10.94 -15.53
C LYS A 331 -39.47 10.26 -16.20
N ALA A 332 -39.03 9.13 -15.64
CA ALA A 332 -37.95 8.32 -16.19
C ALA A 332 -38.28 7.76 -17.59
N PRO A 333 -37.32 7.72 -18.54
CA PRO A 333 -37.51 7.12 -19.85
C PRO A 333 -37.53 5.58 -19.76
N LYS A 334 -38.33 4.94 -20.62
CA LYS A 334 -38.45 3.48 -20.71
C LYS A 334 -37.18 2.88 -21.33
N THR A 335 -36.54 1.94 -20.65
CA THR A 335 -35.44 1.14 -21.22
C THR A 335 -35.95 0.17 -22.31
N PRO A 336 -35.22 -0.01 -23.42
CA PRO A 336 -35.59 -0.98 -24.45
C PRO A 336 -35.29 -2.42 -23.99
N GLN A 337 -36.22 -3.36 -24.25
CA GLN A 337 -35.97 -4.79 -24.06
C GLN A 337 -35.04 -5.32 -25.17
N ILE A 338 -33.75 -5.42 -24.89
CA ILE A 338 -32.79 -6.13 -25.73
C ILE A 338 -33.01 -7.65 -25.54
N SER A 339 -33.37 -8.37 -26.60
CA SER A 339 -33.51 -9.82 -26.56
C SER A 339 -32.16 -10.52 -26.75
N TRP A 340 -31.64 -11.11 -25.68
CA TRP A 340 -30.34 -11.80 -25.68
C TRP A 340 -30.45 -13.23 -26.24
N SER A 341 -30.50 -13.36 -27.57
CA SER A 341 -30.31 -14.65 -28.23
C SER A 341 -28.81 -14.99 -28.38
N PRO A 342 -28.37 -16.25 -28.22
CA PRO A 342 -26.95 -16.61 -28.37
C PRO A 342 -26.34 -16.32 -29.76
N ILE A 343 -27.20 -16.12 -30.77
CA ILE A 343 -26.80 -15.86 -32.15
C ILE A 343 -26.10 -14.50 -32.26
N THR A 344 -26.62 -13.47 -31.58
CA THR A 344 -26.12 -12.07 -31.66
C THR A 344 -24.88 -11.79 -30.79
N TRP A 345 -24.36 -12.78 -30.06
CA TRP A 345 -23.22 -12.56 -29.16
C TRP A 345 -21.89 -12.38 -29.91
N PRO A 346 -21.02 -11.45 -29.47
CA PRO A 346 -19.64 -11.34 -29.93
C PRO A 346 -18.85 -12.64 -29.74
N SER A 347 -17.87 -12.88 -30.62
CA SER A 347 -17.10 -14.14 -30.63
C SER A 347 -16.37 -14.42 -29.31
N TRP A 348 -15.87 -13.39 -28.62
CA TRP A 348 -15.21 -13.54 -27.32
C TRP A 348 -16.15 -14.06 -26.22
N LEU A 349 -17.43 -13.64 -26.23
CA LEU A 349 -18.43 -14.10 -25.27
C LEU A 349 -18.81 -15.57 -25.53
N LYS A 350 -18.88 -15.98 -26.80
CA LYS A 350 -19.11 -17.38 -27.21
C LYS A 350 -17.98 -18.31 -26.74
N VAL A 351 -16.73 -17.84 -26.77
CA VAL A 351 -15.56 -18.59 -26.26
C VAL A 351 -15.64 -18.82 -24.76
N ILE A 352 -15.98 -17.79 -23.96
CA ILE A 352 -16.12 -17.91 -22.50
C ILE A 352 -17.17 -18.97 -22.13
N VAL A 353 -18.33 -18.96 -22.81
CA VAL A 353 -19.42 -19.91 -22.53
C VAL A 353 -19.12 -21.34 -22.99
N SER A 354 -18.22 -21.52 -23.96
CA SER A 354 -17.74 -22.86 -24.35
C SER A 354 -16.70 -23.46 -23.38
N LEU A 355 -16.03 -22.63 -22.58
CA LEU A 355 -14.96 -23.03 -21.65
C LEU A 355 -15.41 -23.05 -20.18
N GLY A 356 -16.44 -22.29 -19.82
CA GLY A 356 -17.06 -22.28 -18.49
C GLY A 356 -18.58 -22.30 -18.62
N GLY A 357 -19.22 -23.34 -18.08
CA GLY A 357 -20.67 -23.51 -18.12
C GLY A 357 -21.44 -22.30 -17.54
N VAL A 358 -22.72 -22.21 -17.92
CA VAL A 358 -23.64 -21.05 -17.79
C VAL A 358 -23.59 -20.28 -16.45
N GLY A 359 -23.19 -20.90 -15.33
CA GLY A 359 -23.01 -20.21 -14.05
C GLY A 359 -22.00 -19.05 -14.06
N LEU A 360 -20.97 -19.08 -14.92
CA LEU A 360 -19.96 -18.01 -15.00
C LEU A 360 -20.52 -16.71 -15.62
N LEU A 361 -21.58 -16.81 -16.43
CA LEU A 361 -22.23 -15.68 -17.10
C LEU A 361 -22.97 -14.75 -16.12
N ALA A 362 -23.61 -15.30 -15.08
CA ALA A 362 -24.42 -14.52 -14.15
C ALA A 362 -23.61 -13.51 -13.32
N GLY A 363 -22.36 -13.87 -12.96
CA GLY A 363 -21.44 -12.96 -12.27
C GLY A 363 -20.88 -11.87 -13.20
N LEU A 364 -20.48 -12.25 -14.41
CA LEU A 364 -19.87 -11.32 -15.39
C LEU A 364 -20.85 -10.22 -15.85
N VAL A 365 -22.13 -10.53 -16.00
CA VAL A 365 -23.17 -9.56 -16.38
C VAL A 365 -23.32 -8.43 -15.34
N HIS A 366 -23.21 -8.74 -14.04
CA HIS A 366 -23.29 -7.71 -12.98
C HIS A 366 -22.07 -6.79 -12.94
N ILE A 367 -20.91 -7.23 -13.43
CA ILE A 367 -19.65 -6.47 -13.41
C ILE A 367 -19.55 -5.53 -14.63
N LEU A 368 -20.10 -5.93 -15.78
CA LEU A 368 -19.98 -5.17 -17.04
C LEU A 368 -21.13 -4.21 -17.34
N LEU A 369 -22.26 -4.31 -16.62
CA LEU A 369 -23.41 -3.41 -16.75
C LEU A 369 -23.09 -1.89 -16.69
N PRO A 370 -22.18 -1.38 -15.83
CA PRO A 370 -21.84 0.04 -15.78
C PRO A 370 -20.84 0.51 -16.86
N PHE A 371 -20.33 -0.40 -17.71
CA PHE A 371 -19.29 -0.10 -18.73
C PHE A 371 -19.80 -0.21 -20.18
N LEU A 372 -21.10 -0.41 -20.39
CA LEU A 372 -21.71 -0.38 -21.72
C LEU A 372 -22.18 1.05 -22.05
N PRO A 373 -21.90 1.58 -23.24
CA PRO A 373 -22.43 2.87 -23.67
C PRO A 373 -23.97 2.81 -23.81
N HIS A 374 -24.64 3.88 -23.40
CA HIS A 374 -26.10 4.05 -23.47
C HIS A 374 -26.61 4.35 -24.89
#